data_AF-A0A8H4R120-F1
#
_entry.id   AF-A0A8H4R120-F1
#
_cell.length_a   1.000
_cell.length_b   1.000
_cell.length_c   1.000
_cell.angle_alpha   90.00
_cell.angle_beta   90.00
_cell.angle_gamma   90.00
#
_symmetry.space_group_name_H-M   'P 1'
#
loop_
_entity.id
_entity.type
_entity.pdbx_description
1 polymer ?
#
loop_
_entity_poly.entity_id
_entity_poly.type
_entity_poly.pdbx_seq_one_letter_code
_entity_poly.pdbx_strand_id
1 'polypeptide(L)'
;MAIESAIVNALVSYINQRPDVKEAFNAAFDKAASTGILKEYNISTLDDYFVFYDNLLKWTPRENSTGTQVYEYICLSYFILDQYPVVELQTPIMPQGGWTWLSQWIISYAKEVGKFMDTPESINDETLKTFYASEAYHMDDYVVPEGGWKTFNEFFARHIKPSVRPIDEPGNSKVIVSAADSAFGGSWPIDEYADTDFTSKGIPWNISQLLEDTVFGDRFKGGVFMHAFLNTTDYHRQHAPVSGTVIEAKVIPGVCYLEVTVGTDANGKPKMIPRRHLGPHPHIVAHPNHHATGKHRPRTLPKESKLQDATSGLQAPDSPGYQFIQARGLVVIDSPDLGLVGVLPIGMAEVSSVVLSVKPGDVVKKGDEISYFQMGGSDIVMVFEKKANVTFPNPTTPPTHYNFGEKIAEANPGA
;
A
#
# COMPACT_ATOMS: atom_id res chain seq x y z
N MET A 1 28.14 -13.20 -8.95
CA MET A 1 27.88 -13.01 -10.39
C MET A 1 28.05 -11.53 -10.69
N ALA A 2 28.34 -11.15 -11.93
CA ALA A 2 28.45 -9.73 -12.29
C ALA A 2 27.04 -9.14 -12.48
N ILE A 3 26.88 -7.85 -12.18
CA ILE A 3 25.64 -7.11 -12.41
C ILE A 3 25.55 -6.76 -13.89
N GLU A 4 24.50 -7.20 -14.57
CA GLU A 4 24.36 -7.05 -16.02
C GLU A 4 23.46 -5.86 -16.41
N SER A 5 22.44 -5.55 -15.60
CA SER A 5 21.46 -4.54 -15.97
C SER A 5 21.99 -3.11 -15.87
N ALA A 6 21.56 -2.26 -16.80
CA ALA A 6 21.90 -0.84 -16.78
C ALA A 6 21.31 -0.12 -15.55
N ILE A 7 20.11 -0.51 -15.11
CA ILE A 7 19.43 0.14 -13.98
C ILE A 7 20.14 -0.14 -12.66
N VAL A 8 20.57 -1.37 -12.38
CA VAL A 8 21.33 -1.67 -11.16
C VAL A 8 22.73 -1.09 -11.22
N ASN A 9 23.39 -1.13 -12.39
CA ASN A 9 24.68 -0.45 -12.58
C ASN A 9 24.59 1.07 -12.35
N ALA A 10 23.45 1.71 -12.63
CA ALA A 10 23.24 3.12 -12.32
C ALA A 10 23.25 3.39 -10.81
N LEU A 11 22.61 2.54 -9.99
CA LEU A 11 22.67 2.63 -8.52
C LEU A 11 24.10 2.41 -8.01
N VAL A 12 24.75 1.34 -8.46
CA VAL A 12 26.13 1.03 -8.06
C VAL A 12 27.08 2.17 -8.42
N SER A 13 26.91 2.78 -9.59
CA SER A 13 27.69 3.94 -10.01
C SER A 13 27.42 5.16 -9.14
N TYR A 14 26.15 5.46 -8.84
CA TYR A 14 25.75 6.55 -7.94
C TYR A 14 26.36 6.40 -6.54
N ILE A 15 26.35 5.19 -5.98
CA ILE A 15 26.94 4.87 -4.69
C ILE A 15 28.47 5.02 -4.74
N ASN A 16 29.12 4.43 -5.74
CA ASN A 16 30.59 4.44 -5.81
C ASN A 16 31.20 5.81 -6.12
N GLN A 17 30.48 6.69 -6.81
CA GLN A 17 30.93 8.06 -7.11
C GLN A 17 30.78 9.02 -5.92
N ARG A 18 30.11 8.59 -4.84
CA ARG A 18 29.76 9.43 -3.69
C ARG A 18 30.18 8.78 -2.36
N PRO A 19 31.31 9.20 -1.76
CA PRO A 19 31.81 8.62 -0.52
C PRO A 19 30.80 8.62 0.63
N ASP A 20 30.01 9.69 0.76
CA ASP A 20 28.95 9.84 1.76
C ASP A 20 27.84 8.79 1.60
N VAL A 21 27.41 8.54 0.36
CA VAL A 21 26.39 7.51 0.06
C VAL A 21 26.96 6.12 0.25
N LYS A 22 28.20 5.89 -0.16
CA LYS A 22 28.86 4.60 0.02
C LYS A 22 28.98 4.23 1.49
N GLU A 23 29.38 5.18 2.33
CA GLU A 23 29.41 4.99 3.79
C GLU A 23 28.00 4.70 4.33
N ALA A 24 27.00 5.43 3.86
CA ALA A 24 25.60 5.21 4.26
C ALA A 24 25.09 3.79 3.94
N PHE A 25 25.32 3.31 2.71
CA PHE A 25 24.91 1.97 2.30
C PHE A 25 25.66 0.86 3.03
N ASN A 26 26.96 1.04 3.29
CA ASN A 26 27.73 0.07 4.08
C ASN A 26 27.22 -0.01 5.52
N ALA A 27 26.95 1.14 6.17
CA ALA A 27 26.41 1.16 7.52
C ALA A 27 25.01 0.53 7.62
N ALA A 28 24.15 0.83 6.66
CA ALA A 28 22.83 0.21 6.53
C ALA A 28 22.91 -1.31 6.33
N PHE A 29 23.83 -1.75 5.46
CA PHE A 29 24.10 -3.17 5.24
C PHE A 29 24.57 -3.87 6.50
N ASP A 30 25.56 -3.33 7.22
CA ASP A 30 26.10 -3.92 8.44
C ASP A 30 25.00 -4.08 9.51
N LYS A 31 24.14 -3.06 9.64
CA LYS A 31 22.98 -3.11 10.53
C LYS A 31 22.02 -4.24 10.13
N ALA A 32 21.64 -4.33 8.85
CA ALA A 32 20.76 -5.37 8.34
C ALA A 32 21.39 -6.78 8.49
N ALA A 33 22.68 -6.94 8.20
CA ALA A 33 23.42 -8.19 8.31
C ALA A 33 23.51 -8.69 9.77
N SER A 34 23.59 -7.78 10.74
CA SER A 34 23.64 -8.11 12.18
C SER A 34 22.39 -8.86 12.68
N THR A 35 21.27 -8.74 11.96
CA THR A 35 20.01 -9.43 12.28
C THR A 35 20.03 -10.92 11.95
N GLY A 36 20.96 -11.35 11.09
CA GLY A 36 21.05 -12.72 10.58
C GLY A 36 20.10 -13.03 9.41
N ILE A 37 19.12 -12.16 9.11
CA ILE A 37 18.10 -12.40 8.08
C ILE A 37 18.72 -12.53 6.69
N LEU A 38 19.67 -11.65 6.34
CA LEU A 38 20.28 -11.64 5.00
C LEU A 38 20.95 -12.98 4.62
N LYS A 39 21.40 -13.76 5.62
CA LYS A 39 22.03 -15.07 5.40
C LYS A 39 21.05 -16.08 4.82
N GLU A 40 19.76 -15.96 5.11
CA GLU A 40 18.71 -16.84 4.58
C GLU A 40 18.50 -16.66 3.08
N TYR A 41 18.88 -15.49 2.57
CA TYR A 41 18.80 -15.12 1.15
C TYR A 41 20.16 -15.18 0.46
N ASN A 42 21.18 -15.76 1.11
CA ASN A 42 22.56 -15.83 0.62
C ASN A 42 23.18 -14.45 0.32
N ILE A 43 22.76 -13.40 1.02
CA ILE A 43 23.33 -12.05 0.90
C ILE A 43 24.35 -11.86 2.02
N SER A 44 25.64 -11.89 1.67
CA SER A 44 26.75 -11.75 2.62
C SER A 44 27.49 -10.42 2.48
N THR A 45 27.35 -9.76 1.34
CA THR A 45 27.95 -8.47 1.01
C THR A 45 26.94 -7.51 0.38
N LEU A 46 27.26 -6.23 0.34
CA LEU A 46 26.45 -5.24 -0.37
C LEU A 46 26.38 -5.53 -1.88
N ASP A 47 27.45 -6.10 -2.46
CA ASP A 47 27.43 -6.54 -3.86
C ASP A 47 26.45 -7.70 -4.09
N ASP A 48 26.32 -8.64 -3.15
CA ASP A 48 25.32 -9.71 -3.23
C ASP A 48 23.89 -9.15 -3.22
N TYR A 49 23.65 -8.05 -2.49
CA TYR A 49 22.36 -7.36 -2.49
C TYR A 49 22.07 -6.67 -3.83
N PHE A 50 23.07 -6.11 -4.49
CA PHE A 50 22.88 -5.57 -5.85
C PHE A 50 22.70 -6.69 -6.88
N VAL A 51 23.36 -7.83 -6.72
CA VAL A 51 23.09 -9.03 -7.54
C VAL A 51 21.67 -9.54 -7.31
N PHE A 52 21.15 -9.48 -6.07
CA PHE A 52 19.75 -9.79 -5.78
C PHE A 52 18.80 -8.87 -6.57
N TYR A 53 19.04 -7.55 -6.57
CA TYR A 53 18.30 -6.62 -7.41
C TYR A 53 18.40 -6.96 -8.91
N ASP A 54 19.59 -7.27 -9.40
CA ASP A 54 19.78 -7.60 -10.83
C ASP A 54 18.98 -8.86 -11.23
N ASN A 55 18.97 -9.87 -10.35
CA ASN A 55 18.19 -11.10 -10.55
C ASN A 55 16.68 -10.84 -10.49
N LEU A 56 16.23 -9.92 -9.65
CA LEU A 56 14.80 -9.62 -9.48
C LEU A 56 14.17 -9.01 -10.74
N LEU A 57 14.96 -8.36 -11.61
CA LEU A 57 14.51 -7.87 -12.92
C LEU A 57 14.07 -8.97 -13.90
N LYS A 58 14.46 -10.23 -13.65
CA LYS A 58 14.10 -11.41 -14.44
C LYS A 58 13.51 -12.52 -13.57
N TRP A 59 13.04 -12.16 -12.38
CA TRP A 59 12.49 -13.12 -11.43
C TRP A 59 11.12 -13.60 -11.87
N THR A 60 10.99 -14.90 -12.13
CA THR A 60 9.70 -15.56 -12.28
C THR A 60 9.16 -15.91 -10.87
N PRO A 61 8.07 -15.29 -10.41
CA PRO A 61 7.61 -15.46 -9.03
C PRO A 61 7.24 -16.89 -8.68
N ARG A 62 7.46 -17.27 -7.43
CA ARG A 62 7.03 -18.52 -6.82
C ARG A 62 6.51 -18.24 -5.44
N GLU A 63 5.70 -19.17 -4.95
CA GLU A 63 5.07 -19.06 -3.66
C GLU A 63 5.34 -20.27 -2.77
N ASN A 64 5.32 -20.06 -1.46
CA ASN A 64 5.36 -21.14 -0.48
C ASN A 64 3.94 -21.52 -0.03
N SER A 65 3.81 -22.62 0.70
CA SER A 65 2.49 -23.10 1.17
C SER A 65 1.78 -22.12 2.11
N THR A 66 2.50 -21.15 2.68
CA THR A 66 1.97 -20.13 3.58
C THR A 66 1.63 -18.80 2.88
N GLY A 67 1.95 -18.65 1.60
CA GLY A 67 1.66 -17.45 0.82
C GLY A 67 2.54 -16.24 1.16
N THR A 68 3.77 -16.46 1.66
CA THR A 68 4.62 -15.38 2.20
C THR A 68 5.87 -15.07 1.38
N GLN A 69 6.23 -15.88 0.39
CA GLN A 69 7.50 -15.78 -0.32
C GLN A 69 7.56 -14.52 -1.19
N VAL A 70 6.51 -14.22 -1.95
CA VAL A 70 6.46 -12.98 -2.76
C VAL A 70 6.57 -11.75 -1.85
N TYR A 71 5.79 -11.76 -0.77
CA TYR A 71 5.82 -10.75 0.29
C TYR A 71 7.23 -10.55 0.86
N GLU A 72 7.93 -11.65 1.19
CA GLU A 72 9.27 -11.62 1.76
C GLU A 72 10.33 -11.05 0.81
N TYR A 73 10.21 -11.31 -0.50
CA TYR A 73 11.13 -10.78 -1.52
C TYR A 73 10.96 -9.27 -1.70
N ILE A 74 9.73 -8.79 -1.63
CA ILE A 74 9.43 -7.36 -1.66
C ILE A 74 9.97 -6.68 -0.40
N CYS A 75 9.77 -7.26 0.79
CA CYS A 75 10.39 -6.75 2.01
C CYS A 75 11.93 -6.76 1.95
N LEU A 76 12.54 -7.81 1.40
CA LEU A 76 13.99 -7.87 1.23
C LEU A 76 14.51 -6.75 0.33
N SER A 77 13.78 -6.43 -0.75
CA SER A 77 14.10 -5.34 -1.66
C SER A 77 14.17 -4.01 -0.93
N TYR A 78 13.28 -3.74 0.03
CA TYR A 78 13.31 -2.50 0.81
C TYR A 78 14.17 -2.56 2.08
N PHE A 79 14.63 -3.74 2.51
CA PHE A 79 15.20 -3.91 3.84
C PHE A 79 16.42 -3.02 4.12
N ILE A 80 17.38 -2.95 3.19
CA ILE A 80 18.55 -2.06 3.33
C ILE A 80 18.19 -0.61 2.98
N LEU A 81 17.30 -0.38 2.01
CA LEU A 81 16.84 0.96 1.65
C LEU A 81 16.18 1.69 2.83
N ASP A 82 15.46 0.96 3.68
CA ASP A 82 14.77 1.48 4.86
C ASP A 82 15.67 1.57 6.11
N GLN A 83 16.93 1.13 6.05
CA GLN A 83 17.85 1.31 7.18
C GLN A 83 18.47 2.71 7.18
N TYR A 84 18.55 3.31 8.38
CA TYR A 84 19.43 4.46 8.60
C TYR A 84 20.90 4.10 8.32
N PRO A 85 21.66 4.96 7.62
CA PRO A 85 21.28 6.29 7.11
C PRO A 85 20.73 6.30 5.66
N VAL A 86 20.63 5.17 4.96
CA VAL A 86 20.11 5.12 3.56
C VAL A 86 18.69 5.66 3.45
N VAL A 87 17.84 5.45 4.45
CA VAL A 87 16.48 6.00 4.48
C VAL A 87 16.45 7.54 4.36
N GLU A 88 17.48 8.24 4.82
CA GLU A 88 17.59 9.71 4.70
C GLU A 88 17.98 10.18 3.28
N LEU A 89 18.43 9.27 2.43
CA LEU A 89 18.72 9.55 1.01
C LEU A 89 17.46 9.44 0.14
N GLN A 90 16.41 8.81 0.65
CA GLN A 90 15.11 8.73 -0.02
C GLN A 90 14.35 10.06 0.12
N THR A 91 13.34 10.25 -0.74
CA THR A 91 12.46 11.41 -0.67
C THR A 91 11.73 11.40 0.68
N PRO A 92 11.85 12.48 1.47
CA PRO A 92 11.20 12.54 2.77
C PRO A 92 9.69 12.57 2.61
N ILE A 93 8.98 11.95 3.56
CA ILE A 93 7.51 11.96 3.60
C ILE A 93 7.05 13.33 4.08
N MET A 94 6.91 14.27 3.13
CA MET A 94 6.49 15.66 3.36
C MET A 94 5.53 16.13 2.27
N PRO A 95 4.63 17.10 2.58
CA PRO A 95 3.62 17.57 1.63
C PRO A 95 4.14 18.26 0.36
N GLN A 96 5.39 18.73 0.37
CA GLN A 96 5.99 19.43 -0.76
C GLN A 96 7.47 19.06 -0.89
N GLY A 97 7.97 19.01 -2.13
CA GLY A 97 9.38 18.77 -2.42
C GLY A 97 9.59 18.09 -3.78
N GLY A 98 10.84 18.10 -4.24
CA GLY A 98 11.26 17.29 -5.39
C GLY A 98 11.63 15.87 -4.96
N TRP A 99 11.65 14.93 -5.90
CA TRP A 99 12.08 13.57 -5.63
C TRP A 99 13.60 13.46 -5.62
N THR A 100 14.17 12.81 -4.61
CA THR A 100 15.61 12.54 -4.55
C THR A 100 16.01 11.57 -5.66
N TRP A 101 17.31 11.55 -5.98
CA TRP A 101 17.83 10.62 -6.98
C TRP A 101 17.52 9.16 -6.62
N LEU A 102 17.67 8.78 -5.34
CA LEU A 102 17.41 7.41 -4.91
C LEU A 102 15.94 7.02 -5.11
N SER A 103 14.98 7.89 -4.76
CA SER A 103 13.56 7.60 -5.02
C SER A 103 13.24 7.54 -6.51
N GLN A 104 13.83 8.39 -7.34
CA GLN A 104 13.67 8.31 -8.80
C GLN A 104 14.24 6.98 -9.35
N TRP A 105 15.35 6.51 -8.80
CA TRP A 105 15.91 5.20 -9.13
C TRP A 105 14.96 4.07 -8.72
N ILE A 106 14.42 4.09 -7.48
CA ILE A 106 13.46 3.09 -6.99
C ILE A 106 12.23 3.03 -7.92
N ILE A 107 11.65 4.18 -8.29
CA ILE A 107 10.52 4.24 -9.23
C ILE A 107 10.89 3.61 -10.58
N SER A 108 12.07 3.97 -11.11
CA SER A 108 12.54 3.47 -12.41
C SER A 108 12.79 1.97 -12.36
N TYR A 109 13.36 1.48 -11.26
CA TYR A 109 13.60 0.07 -11.01
C TYR A 109 12.30 -0.74 -10.93
N ALA A 110 11.30 -0.27 -10.16
CA ALA A 110 9.98 -0.90 -10.09
C ALA A 110 9.31 -1.01 -11.46
N LYS A 111 9.47 0.02 -12.32
CA LYS A 111 8.97 -0.02 -13.71
C LYS A 111 9.69 -1.07 -14.57
N GLU A 112 11.00 -1.27 -14.41
CA GLU A 112 11.73 -2.31 -15.13
C GLU A 112 11.30 -3.72 -14.69
N VAL A 113 11.07 -3.94 -13.39
CA VAL A 113 10.48 -5.18 -12.87
C VAL A 113 9.10 -5.39 -13.51
N GLY A 114 8.24 -4.38 -13.48
CA GLY A 114 6.91 -4.44 -14.09
C GLY A 114 6.92 -4.79 -15.58
N LYS A 115 7.85 -4.24 -16.35
CA LYS A 115 8.02 -4.57 -17.78
C LYS A 115 8.31 -6.05 -18.00
N PHE A 116 9.13 -6.67 -17.15
CA PHE A 116 9.37 -8.11 -17.22
C PHE A 116 8.10 -8.90 -16.85
N MET A 117 7.35 -8.46 -15.83
CA MET A 117 6.10 -9.10 -15.41
C MET A 117 4.99 -9.06 -16.47
N ASP A 118 5.13 -8.22 -17.51
CA ASP A 118 4.28 -8.18 -18.69
C ASP A 118 4.77 -9.06 -19.86
N THR A 119 5.83 -9.85 -19.68
CA THR A 119 6.32 -10.78 -20.72
C THR A 119 5.92 -12.24 -20.42
N PRO A 120 5.84 -13.11 -21.45
CA PRO A 120 5.54 -14.54 -21.25
C PRO A 120 6.55 -15.28 -20.37
N GLU A 121 7.79 -14.82 -20.28
CA GLU A 121 8.84 -15.43 -19.46
C GLU A 121 8.65 -15.20 -17.96
N SER A 122 7.78 -14.25 -17.57
CA SER A 122 7.47 -13.97 -16.16
C SER A 122 6.62 -15.03 -15.49
N ILE A 123 6.03 -15.96 -16.26
CA ILE A 123 5.15 -17.00 -15.73
C ILE A 123 5.42 -18.33 -16.42
N ASN A 124 5.36 -19.42 -15.66
CA ASN A 124 5.47 -20.78 -16.18
C ASN A 124 4.68 -21.78 -15.31
N ASP A 125 4.65 -23.04 -15.71
CA ASP A 125 3.92 -24.10 -15.01
C ASP A 125 4.39 -24.29 -13.56
N GLU A 126 5.67 -24.07 -13.26
CA GLU A 126 6.20 -24.20 -11.89
C GLU A 126 5.72 -23.04 -11.01
N THR A 127 5.73 -21.81 -11.54
CA THR A 127 5.09 -20.65 -10.89
C THR A 127 3.65 -20.99 -10.55
N LEU A 128 2.83 -21.35 -11.55
CA LEU A 128 1.42 -21.66 -11.33
C LEU A 128 1.23 -22.77 -10.29
N LYS A 129 1.98 -23.88 -10.38
CA LYS A 129 1.91 -24.97 -9.39
C LYS A 129 2.14 -24.47 -7.97
N THR A 130 3.08 -23.56 -7.74
CA THR A 130 3.35 -23.02 -6.40
C THR A 130 2.20 -22.17 -5.86
N PHE A 131 1.60 -21.31 -6.68
CA PHE A 131 0.46 -20.49 -6.25
C PHE A 131 -0.81 -21.31 -6.03
N TYR A 132 -1.10 -22.30 -6.88
CA TYR A 132 -2.23 -23.21 -6.68
C TYR A 132 -2.06 -24.12 -5.46
N ALA A 133 -0.82 -24.39 -5.04
CA ALA A 133 -0.53 -25.14 -3.81
C ALA A 133 -0.59 -24.26 -2.54
N SER A 134 -0.69 -22.94 -2.69
CA SER A 134 -0.76 -22.00 -1.58
C SER A 134 -2.23 -21.70 -1.25
N GLU A 135 -2.75 -22.30 -0.17
CA GLU A 135 -4.16 -22.16 0.22
C GLU A 135 -4.55 -20.68 0.43
N ALA A 136 -3.62 -19.85 0.88
CA ALA A 136 -3.83 -18.41 1.13
C ALA A 136 -4.23 -17.62 -0.12
N TYR A 137 -3.91 -18.10 -1.32
CA TYR A 137 -4.30 -17.42 -2.56
C TYR A 137 -5.71 -17.76 -2.99
N HIS A 138 -6.33 -18.84 -2.48
CA HIS A 138 -7.68 -19.29 -2.85
C HIS A 138 -7.88 -19.42 -4.37
N MET A 139 -6.95 -20.08 -5.07
CA MET A 139 -6.91 -20.07 -6.54
C MET A 139 -8.17 -20.60 -7.24
N ASP A 140 -8.99 -21.40 -6.55
CA ASP A 140 -10.26 -21.90 -7.07
C ASP A 140 -11.34 -20.81 -7.21
N ASP A 141 -11.17 -19.64 -6.60
CA ASP A 141 -12.12 -18.53 -6.68
C ASP A 141 -12.02 -17.74 -8.00
N TYR A 142 -10.93 -17.88 -8.75
CA TYR A 142 -10.64 -17.03 -9.90
C TYR A 142 -11.04 -17.66 -11.24
N VAL A 143 -11.29 -16.78 -12.21
CA VAL A 143 -11.54 -17.13 -13.60
C VAL A 143 -10.20 -17.31 -14.30
N VAL A 144 -9.95 -18.52 -14.78
CA VAL A 144 -8.78 -18.80 -15.63
C VAL A 144 -9.10 -18.34 -17.06
N PRO A 145 -8.28 -17.47 -17.68
CA PRO A 145 -8.46 -17.04 -19.06
C PRO A 145 -8.44 -18.20 -20.05
N GLU A 146 -9.06 -18.00 -21.22
CA GLU A 146 -8.97 -18.97 -22.30
C GLU A 146 -7.50 -19.14 -22.74
N GLY A 147 -7.02 -20.39 -22.71
CA GLY A 147 -5.61 -20.69 -22.97
C GLY A 147 -4.66 -20.44 -21.79
N GLY A 148 -5.19 -20.16 -20.60
CA GLY A 148 -4.41 -19.97 -19.37
C GLY A 148 -3.69 -18.62 -19.28
N TRP A 149 -3.02 -18.40 -18.15
CA TRP A 149 -2.27 -17.18 -17.83
C TRP A 149 -1.09 -16.97 -18.78
N LYS A 150 -0.96 -15.79 -19.37
CA LYS A 150 0.08 -15.43 -20.34
C LYS A 150 1.24 -14.68 -19.74
N THR A 151 1.00 -13.89 -18.70
CA THR A 151 2.03 -13.12 -17.99
C THR A 151 1.76 -13.15 -16.48
N PHE A 152 2.78 -12.84 -15.66
CA PHE A 152 2.57 -12.76 -14.22
C PHE A 152 1.65 -11.61 -13.84
N ASN A 153 1.70 -10.47 -14.55
CA ASN A 153 0.77 -9.37 -14.30
C ASN A 153 -0.68 -9.73 -14.63
N GLU A 154 -0.95 -10.56 -15.65
CA GLU A 154 -2.30 -11.08 -15.91
C GLU A 154 -2.78 -11.99 -14.78
N PHE A 155 -1.90 -12.86 -14.27
CA PHE A 155 -2.18 -13.72 -13.11
C PHE A 155 -2.40 -12.91 -11.82
N PHE A 156 -1.58 -11.90 -11.58
CA PHE A 156 -1.67 -11.05 -10.40
C PHE A 156 -2.98 -10.26 -10.42
N ALA A 157 -3.32 -9.67 -11.57
CA ALA A 157 -4.60 -9.02 -11.84
C ALA A 157 -5.67 -10.02 -12.31
N ARG A 158 -5.69 -11.25 -11.76
CA ARG A 158 -6.73 -12.25 -12.03
C ARG A 158 -8.13 -11.70 -11.77
N HIS A 159 -9.12 -12.19 -12.54
CA HIS A 159 -10.52 -11.88 -12.28
C HIS A 159 -11.13 -12.92 -11.34
N ILE A 160 -12.03 -12.50 -10.47
CA ILE A 160 -12.71 -13.40 -9.55
C ILE A 160 -14.08 -13.84 -10.08
N LYS A 161 -14.55 -15.02 -9.68
CA LYS A 161 -15.89 -15.50 -10.05
C LYS A 161 -16.96 -14.66 -9.33
N PRO A 162 -17.97 -14.11 -10.02
CA PRO A 162 -19.02 -13.33 -9.37
C PRO A 162 -19.77 -14.08 -8.27
N SER A 163 -19.85 -15.42 -8.35
CA SER A 163 -20.55 -16.25 -7.37
C SER A 163 -19.90 -16.28 -5.98
N VAL A 164 -18.59 -15.98 -5.88
CA VAL A 164 -17.86 -15.97 -4.61
C VAL A 164 -17.62 -14.55 -4.07
N ARG A 165 -18.17 -13.54 -4.78
CA ARG A 165 -18.12 -12.11 -4.39
C ARG A 165 -19.49 -11.46 -4.64
N PRO A 166 -20.55 -11.88 -3.91
CA PRO A 166 -21.83 -11.19 -3.96
C PRO A 166 -21.70 -9.76 -3.42
N ILE A 167 -22.43 -8.83 -4.03
CA ILE A 167 -22.47 -7.43 -3.57
C ILE A 167 -23.58 -7.28 -2.54
N ASP A 168 -23.26 -6.74 -1.36
CA ASP A 168 -24.23 -6.46 -0.31
C ASP A 168 -25.14 -5.29 -0.70
N GLU A 169 -26.44 -5.55 -0.62
CA GLU A 169 -27.51 -4.58 -0.86
C GLU A 169 -27.23 -3.66 -2.08
N PRO A 170 -27.11 -4.22 -3.31
CA PRO A 170 -26.60 -3.49 -4.47
C PRO A 170 -27.50 -2.30 -4.89
N GLY A 171 -28.79 -2.35 -4.53
CA GLY A 171 -29.76 -1.27 -4.76
C GLY A 171 -29.92 -0.28 -3.61
N ASN A 172 -29.28 -0.50 -2.45
CA ASN A 172 -29.40 0.39 -1.29
C ASN A 172 -28.24 1.38 -1.26
N SER A 173 -28.49 2.65 -1.57
CA SER A 173 -27.46 3.70 -1.56
C SER A 173 -26.93 4.03 -0.16
N LYS A 174 -27.63 3.62 0.91
CA LYS A 174 -27.16 3.81 2.29
C LYS A 174 -26.11 2.79 2.74
N VAL A 175 -25.90 1.74 1.96
CA VAL A 175 -24.89 0.71 2.26
C VAL A 175 -23.67 0.96 1.41
N ILE A 176 -22.53 1.19 2.06
CA ILE A 176 -21.23 1.31 1.40
C ILE A 176 -20.55 -0.04 1.48
N VAL A 177 -20.09 -0.55 0.33
CA VAL A 177 -19.34 -1.81 0.28
C VAL A 177 -17.85 -1.55 0.22
N SER A 178 -17.05 -2.49 0.70
CA SER A 178 -15.61 -2.47 0.51
C SER A 178 -15.30 -2.44 -0.98
N ALA A 179 -14.38 -1.56 -1.37
CA ALA A 179 -13.95 -1.40 -2.75
C ALA A 179 -12.86 -2.42 -3.13
N ALA A 180 -12.28 -3.14 -2.19
CA ALA A 180 -11.25 -4.17 -2.43
C ALA A 180 -11.28 -5.27 -1.36
N ASP A 181 -10.75 -6.45 -1.69
CA ASP A 181 -10.36 -7.44 -0.68
C ASP A 181 -9.23 -6.84 0.15
N SER A 182 -9.49 -6.45 1.40
CA SER A 182 -8.56 -5.65 2.19
C SER A 182 -8.82 -5.70 3.69
N ALA A 183 -7.78 -5.45 4.47
CA ALA A 183 -7.84 -5.29 5.92
C ALA A 183 -8.14 -3.83 6.30
N PHE A 184 -9.26 -3.58 6.99
CA PHE A 184 -9.69 -2.24 7.38
C PHE A 184 -8.75 -1.60 8.41
N GLY A 185 -8.06 -0.52 8.02
CA GLY A 185 -7.09 0.19 8.85
C GLY A 185 -7.70 1.27 9.73
N GLY A 186 -8.82 1.85 9.31
CA GLY A 186 -9.56 2.84 10.09
C GLY A 186 -10.23 3.91 9.22
N SER A 187 -10.89 4.86 9.91
CA SER A 187 -11.52 6.03 9.29
C SER A 187 -11.36 7.26 10.18
N TRP A 188 -11.21 8.43 9.55
CA TRP A 188 -10.95 9.70 10.22
C TRP A 188 -11.81 10.81 9.61
N PRO A 189 -12.38 11.71 10.43
CA PRO A 189 -13.08 12.88 9.92
C PRO A 189 -12.07 13.81 9.22
N ILE A 190 -12.55 14.46 8.16
CA ILE A 190 -11.83 15.52 7.43
C ILE A 190 -12.26 16.83 8.07
N ASP A 191 -11.32 17.67 8.48
CA ASP A 191 -11.65 18.97 9.07
C ASP A 191 -12.39 19.85 8.05
N GLU A 192 -13.37 20.63 8.52
CA GLU A 192 -14.13 21.55 7.67
C GLU A 192 -13.45 22.92 7.56
N TYR A 193 -12.68 23.31 8.58
CA TYR A 193 -12.17 24.67 8.76
C TYR A 193 -10.66 24.77 8.84
N ALA A 194 -9.94 23.64 8.93
CA ALA A 194 -8.49 23.67 8.96
C ALA A 194 -7.89 23.76 7.55
N ASP A 195 -6.75 24.44 7.44
CA ASP A 195 -5.86 24.33 6.28
C ASP A 195 -5.25 22.93 6.16
N THR A 196 -5.48 22.06 7.16
CA THR A 196 -4.84 20.76 7.36
C THR A 196 -5.87 19.78 7.96
N ASP A 197 -6.25 18.74 7.24
CA ASP A 197 -7.38 17.87 7.62
C ASP A 197 -7.01 16.86 8.72
N PHE A 198 -5.72 16.55 8.87
CA PHE A 198 -5.20 15.80 10.00
C PHE A 198 -3.71 16.08 10.22
N THR A 199 -3.25 15.81 11.45
CA THR A 199 -1.84 15.89 11.83
C THR A 199 -1.27 14.51 12.03
N SER A 200 -0.23 14.18 11.27
CA SER A 200 0.53 12.94 11.38
C SER A 200 1.94 13.24 11.88
N LYS A 201 2.32 12.73 13.06
CA LYS A 201 3.65 12.98 13.66
C LYS A 201 4.04 14.48 13.71
N GLY A 202 3.07 15.38 13.85
CA GLY A 202 3.29 16.83 13.84
C GLY A 202 3.35 17.48 12.44
N ILE A 203 3.24 16.69 11.37
CA ILE A 203 3.18 17.15 9.98
C ILE A 203 1.71 17.28 9.57
N PRO A 204 1.28 18.48 9.13
CA PRO A 204 -0.06 18.66 8.61
C PRO A 204 -0.20 18.07 7.20
N TRP A 205 -1.29 17.35 6.96
CA TRP A 205 -1.67 16.86 5.63
C TRP A 205 -3.04 17.40 5.24
N ASN A 206 -3.21 17.75 3.97
CA ASN A 206 -4.48 18.20 3.41
C ASN A 206 -5.02 17.14 2.43
N ILE A 207 -6.29 16.76 2.57
CA ILE A 207 -6.95 15.78 1.70
C ILE A 207 -6.89 16.20 0.23
N SER A 208 -6.89 17.51 -0.06
CA SER A 208 -6.71 18.03 -1.42
C SER A 208 -5.39 17.59 -2.04
N GLN A 209 -4.31 17.49 -1.26
CA GLN A 209 -3.03 16.97 -1.72
C GLN A 209 -3.12 15.48 -2.05
N LEU A 210 -3.82 14.69 -1.23
CA LEU A 210 -4.10 13.28 -1.54
C LEU A 210 -4.86 13.17 -2.87
N LEU A 211 -5.76 14.09 -3.13
CA LEU A 211 -6.58 14.15 -4.34
C LEU A 211 -5.91 14.89 -5.51
N GLU A 212 -4.61 15.26 -5.37
CA GLU A 212 -3.81 16.01 -6.35
C GLU A 212 -4.53 17.28 -6.83
N ASP A 213 -4.93 18.11 -5.86
CA ASP A 213 -5.59 19.39 -6.03
C ASP A 213 -6.72 19.37 -7.08
N THR A 214 -7.50 18.28 -7.06
CA THR A 214 -8.71 18.19 -7.88
C THR A 214 -9.62 19.39 -7.62
N VAL A 215 -10.33 19.83 -8.66
CA VAL A 215 -11.38 20.85 -8.58
C VAL A 215 -12.50 20.49 -7.61
N PHE A 216 -12.60 19.20 -7.22
CA PHE A 216 -13.56 18.70 -6.25
C PHE A 216 -13.02 18.66 -4.80
N GLY A 217 -11.76 19.03 -4.54
CA GLY A 217 -11.11 18.82 -3.23
C GLY A 217 -11.88 19.45 -2.08
N ASP A 218 -12.31 20.71 -2.25
CA ASP A 218 -13.11 21.46 -1.26
C ASP A 218 -14.43 20.79 -0.89
N ARG A 219 -14.98 19.96 -1.78
CA ARG A 219 -16.25 19.26 -1.53
C ARG A 219 -16.12 18.18 -0.45
N PHE A 220 -14.92 17.64 -0.24
CA PHE A 220 -14.67 16.60 0.75
C PHE A 220 -14.43 17.16 2.17
N LYS A 221 -14.34 18.48 2.34
CA LYS A 221 -14.21 19.14 3.65
C LYS A 221 -15.38 18.77 4.57
N GLY A 222 -15.07 18.52 5.84
CA GLY A 222 -16.06 18.05 6.83
C GLY A 222 -16.57 16.62 6.59
N GLY A 223 -16.00 15.91 5.61
CA GLY A 223 -16.33 14.54 5.24
C GLY A 223 -15.61 13.50 6.09
N VAL A 224 -15.44 12.30 5.53
CA VAL A 224 -14.68 11.21 6.15
C VAL A 224 -13.75 10.54 5.15
N PHE A 225 -12.55 10.24 5.60
CA PHE A 225 -11.54 9.47 4.88
C PHE A 225 -11.37 8.12 5.57
N MET A 226 -11.23 7.04 4.80
CA MET A 226 -10.91 5.71 5.30
C MET A 226 -9.69 5.13 4.59
N HIS A 227 -9.00 4.22 5.27
CA HIS A 227 -7.85 3.51 4.76
C HIS A 227 -7.99 2.01 5.01
N ALA A 228 -7.63 1.20 4.03
CA ALA A 228 -7.53 -0.24 4.14
C ALA A 228 -6.35 -0.78 3.32
N PHE A 229 -5.86 -1.93 3.74
CA PHE A 229 -4.61 -2.54 3.25
C PHE A 229 -4.87 -3.81 2.44
N LEU A 230 -4.21 -3.99 1.30
CA LEU A 230 -4.28 -5.21 0.48
C LEU A 230 -2.96 -5.99 0.54
N ASN A 231 -3.05 -7.23 1.01
CA ASN A 231 -2.00 -8.23 1.04
C ASN A 231 -1.68 -8.76 -0.37
N THR A 232 -0.48 -9.31 -0.62
CA THR A 232 -0.10 -10.02 -1.86
C THR A 232 -1.00 -11.19 -2.21
N THR A 233 -1.65 -11.77 -1.19
CA THR A 233 -2.59 -12.88 -1.34
C THR A 233 -3.99 -12.43 -1.75
N ASP A 234 -4.30 -11.14 -1.57
CA ASP A 234 -5.63 -10.61 -1.84
C ASP A 234 -5.91 -10.52 -3.35
N TYR A 235 -7.16 -10.24 -3.68
CA TYR A 235 -7.58 -9.89 -5.02
C TYR A 235 -7.28 -8.41 -5.30
N HIS A 236 -6.41 -8.14 -6.27
CA HIS A 236 -5.85 -6.81 -6.52
C HIS A 236 -6.60 -5.96 -7.56
N ARG A 237 -7.91 -6.20 -7.74
CA ARG A 237 -8.78 -5.29 -8.51
C ARG A 237 -9.70 -4.54 -7.55
N GLN A 238 -10.00 -3.29 -7.89
CA GLN A 238 -10.84 -2.40 -7.09
C GLN A 238 -12.16 -2.14 -7.79
N HIS A 239 -13.20 -1.98 -6.99
CA HIS A 239 -14.58 -1.89 -7.42
C HIS A 239 -15.25 -0.64 -6.84
N ALA A 240 -16.29 -0.16 -7.52
CA ALA A 240 -17.06 0.99 -7.10
C ALA A 240 -17.81 0.69 -5.78
N PRO A 241 -17.56 1.42 -4.68
CA PRO A 241 -18.22 1.20 -3.40
C PRO A 241 -19.68 1.69 -3.40
N VAL A 242 -20.05 2.50 -4.40
CA VAL A 242 -21.34 3.13 -4.59
C VAL A 242 -21.68 3.22 -6.08
N SER A 243 -22.96 3.34 -6.41
CA SER A 243 -23.40 3.63 -7.79
C SER A 243 -23.34 5.14 -8.06
N GLY A 244 -22.99 5.51 -9.29
CA GLY A 244 -22.94 6.91 -9.70
C GLY A 244 -22.30 7.12 -11.07
N THR A 245 -21.99 8.38 -11.38
CA THR A 245 -21.26 8.76 -12.60
C THR A 245 -19.82 9.08 -12.25
N VAL A 246 -18.86 8.50 -12.96
CA VAL A 246 -17.44 8.87 -12.81
C VAL A 246 -17.25 10.26 -13.40
N ILE A 247 -16.78 11.22 -12.59
CA ILE A 247 -16.56 12.61 -13.02
C ILE A 247 -15.07 12.96 -13.12
N GLU A 248 -14.20 12.17 -12.51
CA GLU A 248 -12.75 12.26 -12.66
C GLU A 248 -12.13 10.87 -12.56
N ALA A 249 -11.14 10.58 -13.41
CA ALA A 249 -10.33 9.38 -13.35
C ALA A 249 -8.90 9.74 -13.81
N LYS A 250 -7.90 9.66 -12.93
CA LYS A 250 -6.51 9.97 -13.26
C LYS A 250 -5.52 9.13 -12.46
N VAL A 251 -4.36 8.86 -13.06
CA VAL A 251 -3.20 8.29 -12.37
C VAL A 251 -2.27 9.44 -11.98
N ILE A 252 -1.92 9.49 -10.70
CA ILE A 252 -1.07 10.51 -10.10
C ILE A 252 0.31 9.89 -9.88
N PRO A 253 1.37 10.44 -10.50
CA PRO A 253 2.74 9.99 -10.26
C PRO A 253 3.16 10.18 -8.80
N GLY A 254 3.97 9.27 -8.29
CA GLY A 254 4.52 9.36 -6.95
C GLY A 254 5.72 8.44 -6.76
N VAL A 255 6.26 8.43 -5.54
CA VAL A 255 7.36 7.57 -5.13
C VAL A 255 6.88 6.18 -4.74
N CYS A 256 7.81 5.24 -4.64
CA CYS A 256 7.57 3.91 -4.07
C CYS A 256 8.24 3.85 -2.70
N TYR A 257 7.49 3.46 -1.67
CA TYR A 257 8.00 3.38 -0.31
C TYR A 257 7.48 2.10 0.34
N LEU A 258 8.33 1.43 1.13
CA LEU A 258 7.94 0.39 2.07
C LEU A 258 8.82 0.49 3.32
N GLU A 259 8.23 0.57 4.51
CA GLU A 259 8.99 0.46 5.78
C GLU A 259 9.12 -1.01 6.16
N VAL A 260 10.34 -1.44 6.47
CA VAL A 260 10.67 -2.81 6.80
C VAL A 260 11.40 -2.85 8.14
N THR A 261 10.76 -3.46 9.13
CA THR A 261 11.32 -3.64 10.47
C THR A 261 11.60 -5.10 10.77
N VAL A 262 12.37 -5.32 11.84
CA VAL A 262 12.72 -6.66 12.31
C VAL A 262 11.78 -7.01 13.46
N GLY A 263 10.90 -7.97 13.22
CA GLY A 263 10.12 -8.64 14.25
C GLY A 263 10.67 -10.02 14.57
N THR A 264 9.89 -10.84 15.26
CA THR A 264 10.18 -12.27 15.45
C THR A 264 9.04 -13.12 14.96
N ASP A 265 9.36 -14.24 14.32
CA ASP A 265 8.37 -15.27 13.98
C ASP A 265 7.87 -16.03 15.23
N ALA A 266 6.95 -16.97 15.03
CA ALA A 266 6.38 -17.79 16.10
C ALA A 266 7.42 -18.61 16.88
N ASN A 267 8.60 -18.86 16.30
CA ASN A 267 9.70 -19.60 16.89
C ASN A 267 10.75 -18.67 17.52
N GLY A 268 10.53 -17.36 17.53
CA GLY A 268 11.46 -16.37 18.06
C GLY A 268 12.62 -16.03 17.11
N LYS A 269 12.57 -16.47 15.85
CA LYS A 269 13.58 -16.15 14.84
C LYS A 269 13.33 -14.74 14.28
N PRO A 270 14.36 -13.91 14.06
CA PRO A 270 14.20 -12.63 13.39
C PRO A 270 13.49 -12.77 12.05
N LYS A 271 12.51 -11.90 11.78
CA LYS A 271 11.76 -11.86 10.51
C LYS A 271 11.56 -10.42 10.06
N MET A 272 11.66 -10.17 8.76
CA MET A 272 11.21 -8.90 8.16
C MET A 272 9.69 -8.81 8.28
N ILE A 273 9.21 -7.74 8.90
CA ILE A 273 7.79 -7.41 8.97
C ILE A 273 7.61 -5.97 8.50
N PRO A 274 6.47 -5.65 7.86
CA PRO A 274 6.18 -4.26 7.57
C PRO A 274 5.89 -3.60 8.92
N ARG A 275 6.19 -2.32 9.05
CA ARG A 275 5.77 -1.61 10.25
C ARG A 275 4.22 -1.46 10.23
N ARG A 276 3.55 -1.52 11.40
CA ARG A 276 2.08 -1.73 11.52
C ARG A 276 1.33 -0.71 12.41
N HIS A 277 1.82 0.51 12.58
CA HIS A 277 1.24 1.51 13.47
C HIS A 277 0.61 2.70 12.74
N LEU A 278 -0.68 2.56 12.41
CA LEU A 278 -1.61 3.70 12.31
C LEU A 278 -2.22 3.93 13.70
N GLY A 279 -1.50 4.64 14.56
CA GLY A 279 -2.04 5.06 15.86
C GLY A 279 -1.88 6.56 16.08
N PRO A 280 -2.80 7.21 16.81
CA PRO A 280 -2.59 8.58 17.25
C PRO A 280 -1.33 8.62 18.12
N HIS A 281 -0.38 9.49 17.77
CA HIS A 281 0.79 9.72 18.61
C HIS A 281 0.32 10.14 20.01
N PRO A 282 0.91 9.61 21.11
CA PRO A 282 0.56 10.05 22.45
C PRO A 282 1.15 11.44 22.71
N HIS A 283 0.56 12.49 22.13
CA HIS A 283 0.59 13.88 22.56
C HIS A 283 -0.54 14.65 21.86
N ILE A 284 -1.79 14.32 22.18
CA ILE A 284 -2.86 15.30 22.10
C ILE A 284 -2.79 16.10 23.39
N VAL A 285 -2.10 17.23 23.37
CA VAL A 285 -2.37 18.31 24.32
C VAL A 285 -2.86 19.51 23.53
N ALA A 286 -4.06 19.90 23.90
CA ALA A 286 -4.89 21.01 23.46
C ALA A 286 -4.17 22.26 22.95
N HIS A 287 -4.89 22.98 22.08
CA HIS A 287 -4.69 24.38 21.74
C HIS A 287 -4.16 25.23 22.91
N PRO A 288 -3.28 26.22 22.62
CA PRO A 288 -2.69 27.07 23.62
C PRO A 288 -3.74 28.06 24.11
N ASN A 289 -4.40 27.74 25.23
CA ASN A 289 -4.94 28.71 26.19
C ASN A 289 -5.45 27.95 27.42
N HIS A 290 -4.58 27.71 28.40
CA HIS A 290 -4.91 27.87 29.82
C HIS A 290 -3.67 27.57 30.68
N HIS A 291 -3.29 28.54 31.51
CA HIS A 291 -2.36 28.38 32.61
C HIS A 291 -2.83 27.27 33.56
N ALA A 292 -2.01 26.26 33.83
CA ALA A 292 -1.94 25.60 35.14
C ALA A 292 -0.71 24.70 35.27
N THR A 293 -0.05 24.88 36.40
CA THR A 293 1.11 24.16 36.94
C THR A 293 0.78 22.71 37.31
N GLY A 294 1.63 21.74 36.96
CA GLY A 294 1.52 20.37 37.50
C GLY A 294 2.66 19.45 37.07
N LYS A 295 3.49 19.00 38.02
CA LYS A 295 4.53 17.99 37.83
C LYS A 295 3.89 16.61 37.65
N HIS A 296 4.15 15.90 36.55
CA HIS A 296 3.84 14.46 36.44
C HIS A 296 5.07 13.66 35.98
N ARG A 297 5.31 12.55 36.70
CA ARG A 297 6.38 11.55 36.48
C ARG A 297 6.16 10.76 35.18
N PRO A 298 7.22 10.27 34.52
CA PRO A 298 7.10 9.41 33.35
C PRO A 298 6.49 8.06 33.72
N ARG A 299 5.43 7.67 33.01
CA ARG A 299 4.77 6.37 33.10
C ARG A 299 5.47 5.41 32.14
N THR A 300 5.89 4.25 32.65
CA THR A 300 6.55 3.17 31.92
C THR A 300 5.68 2.62 30.79
N LEU A 301 6.29 2.39 29.62
CA LEU A 301 5.71 1.72 28.46
C LEU A 301 5.22 0.31 28.84
N PRO A 302 4.04 -0.15 28.37
CA PRO A 302 3.65 -1.55 28.49
C PRO A 302 4.58 -2.44 27.64
N LYS A 303 4.92 -3.62 28.18
CA LYS A 303 5.67 -4.65 27.46
C LYS A 303 4.87 -5.17 26.28
N GLU A 304 5.56 -5.36 25.15
CA GLU A 304 5.08 -5.99 23.92
C GLU A 304 4.31 -7.28 24.22
N SER A 305 3.05 -7.33 23.80
CA SER A 305 2.25 -8.55 23.83
C SER A 305 2.51 -9.36 22.55
N LYS A 306 2.78 -10.64 22.74
CA LYS A 306 3.00 -11.69 21.74
C LYS A 306 2.10 -11.55 20.50
N LEU A 307 2.72 -11.29 19.34
CA LEU A 307 2.07 -11.46 18.03
C LEU A 307 1.76 -12.96 17.84
N GLN A 308 0.49 -13.31 17.76
CA GLN A 308 0.01 -14.54 17.15
C GLN A 308 -0.95 -14.18 16.01
N ASP A 309 -0.69 -14.77 14.84
CA ASP A 309 -1.58 -14.97 13.69
C ASP A 309 -2.41 -13.77 13.20
N ALA A 310 -1.71 -12.77 12.64
CA ALA A 310 -2.32 -11.76 11.79
C ALA A 310 -1.59 -11.72 10.44
N THR A 311 -2.20 -12.41 9.47
CA THR A 311 -2.06 -12.32 8.00
C THR A 311 -0.77 -11.67 7.49
N SER A 312 0.08 -12.50 6.90
CA SER A 312 1.36 -12.15 6.27
C SER A 312 1.15 -11.34 4.99
N GLY A 313 1.21 -10.00 5.09
CA GLY A 313 1.04 -9.11 3.92
C GLY A 313 1.76 -7.78 3.91
N LEU A 314 1.87 -7.22 2.69
CA LEU A 314 2.68 -6.04 2.29
C LEU A 314 2.26 -4.69 2.86
N GLN A 315 2.22 -4.51 4.18
CA GLN A 315 1.72 -3.27 4.77
C GLN A 315 2.65 -2.07 4.63
N ALA A 316 2.06 -0.89 4.62
CA ALA A 316 2.72 0.35 4.27
C ALA A 316 3.49 0.99 5.44
N PRO A 317 4.31 2.03 5.16
CA PRO A 317 5.02 2.82 6.17
C PRO A 317 4.17 3.30 7.34
N ASP A 318 4.71 3.24 8.57
CA ASP A 318 4.08 3.80 9.80
C ASP A 318 4.18 5.32 9.89
N SER A 319 4.46 5.99 8.79
CA SER A 319 4.55 7.44 8.72
C SER A 319 3.31 7.93 7.97
N PRO A 320 2.23 8.30 8.68
CA PRO A 320 1.02 8.75 7.99
C PRO A 320 1.36 9.97 7.12
N GLY A 321 0.94 9.93 5.86
CA GLY A 321 1.42 10.84 4.81
C GLY A 321 2.11 10.15 3.63
N TYR A 322 2.57 8.89 3.77
CA TYR A 322 3.16 8.19 2.63
C TYR A 322 2.17 8.03 1.47
N GLN A 323 0.87 7.84 1.76
CA GLN A 323 -0.17 7.70 0.73
C GLN A 323 -0.24 8.91 -0.20
N PHE A 324 0.17 10.09 0.31
CA PHE A 324 0.08 11.37 -0.38
C PHE A 324 1.22 11.56 -1.38
N ILE A 325 2.34 10.87 -1.17
CA ILE A 325 3.50 10.96 -2.04
C ILE A 325 3.66 9.73 -2.93
N GLN A 326 2.91 8.66 -2.67
CA GLN A 326 2.94 7.44 -3.47
C GLN A 326 2.19 7.60 -4.80
N ALA A 327 2.62 6.80 -5.77
CA ALA A 327 1.89 6.66 -7.03
C ALA A 327 0.49 6.12 -6.72
N ARG A 328 -0.55 6.78 -7.24
CA ARG A 328 -1.94 6.47 -6.88
C ARG A 328 -2.91 6.76 -8.00
N GLY A 329 -4.05 6.09 -8.00
CA GLY A 329 -5.19 6.47 -8.81
C GLY A 329 -6.10 7.43 -8.05
N LEU A 330 -6.90 8.18 -8.79
CA LEU A 330 -8.06 8.90 -8.28
C LEU A 330 -9.25 8.62 -9.20
N VAL A 331 -10.31 8.05 -8.64
CA VAL A 331 -11.63 7.94 -9.28
C VAL A 331 -12.64 8.70 -8.42
N VAL A 332 -13.28 9.72 -8.97
CA VAL A 332 -14.36 10.46 -8.28
C VAL A 332 -15.69 10.07 -8.88
N ILE A 333 -16.57 9.54 -8.04
CA ILE A 333 -17.93 9.11 -8.40
C ILE A 333 -18.93 10.12 -7.84
N ASP A 334 -19.73 10.74 -8.70
CA ASP A 334 -20.90 11.52 -8.29
C ASP A 334 -22.08 10.57 -8.06
N SER A 335 -22.35 10.29 -6.78
CA SER A 335 -23.47 9.47 -6.36
C SER A 335 -24.70 10.34 -6.09
N PRO A 336 -25.87 10.06 -6.70
CA PRO A 336 -27.07 10.89 -6.56
C PRO A 336 -27.47 11.16 -5.09
N ASP A 337 -27.40 10.12 -4.26
CA ASP A 337 -27.86 10.19 -2.87
C ASP A 337 -26.77 10.67 -1.91
N LEU A 338 -25.50 10.34 -2.19
CA LEU A 338 -24.40 10.55 -1.25
C LEU A 338 -23.53 11.77 -1.57
N GLY A 339 -23.63 12.33 -2.78
CA GLY A 339 -22.66 13.31 -3.27
C GLY A 339 -21.41 12.61 -3.79
N LEU A 340 -20.27 13.31 -3.74
CA LEU A 340 -19.02 12.79 -4.28
C LEU A 340 -18.38 11.73 -3.37
N VAL A 341 -17.85 10.70 -4.01
CA VAL A 341 -17.05 9.64 -3.39
C VAL A 341 -15.76 9.49 -4.18
N GLY A 342 -14.63 9.78 -3.54
CA GLY A 342 -13.30 9.52 -4.09
C GLY A 342 -12.84 8.12 -3.71
N VAL A 343 -12.34 7.36 -4.69
CA VAL A 343 -11.68 6.06 -4.47
C VAL A 343 -10.26 6.17 -5.01
N LEU A 344 -9.28 5.86 -4.15
CA LEU A 344 -7.87 5.98 -4.48
C LEU A 344 -7.15 4.66 -4.22
N PRO A 345 -6.84 3.89 -5.29
CA PRO A 345 -5.86 2.83 -5.23
C PRO A 345 -4.48 3.46 -5.02
N ILE A 346 -3.77 3.10 -3.95
CA ILE A 346 -2.42 3.58 -3.64
C ILE A 346 -1.41 2.45 -3.91
N GLY A 347 -0.47 2.67 -4.81
CA GLY A 347 0.58 1.71 -5.13
C GLY A 347 1.74 1.77 -4.13
N MET A 348 2.29 0.61 -3.78
CA MET A 348 3.42 0.50 -2.84
C MET A 348 4.50 -0.48 -3.30
N ALA A 349 5.73 -0.23 -2.84
CA ALA A 349 6.88 -1.08 -3.15
C ALA A 349 7.07 -1.28 -4.67
N GLU A 350 7.41 -2.50 -5.12
CA GLU A 350 7.45 -2.85 -6.53
C GLU A 350 6.09 -2.68 -7.26
N VAL A 351 4.97 -2.44 -6.55
CA VAL A 351 3.73 -1.90 -7.13
C VAL A 351 3.85 -0.41 -7.26
N SER A 352 3.81 0.03 -8.49
CA SER A 352 3.48 1.43 -8.79
C SER A 352 2.50 1.58 -9.93
N SER A 353 2.09 0.46 -10.55
CA SER A 353 1.19 0.51 -11.69
C SER A 353 -0.25 0.39 -11.22
N VAL A 354 -0.94 1.53 -11.25
CA VAL A 354 -2.39 1.63 -11.14
C VAL A 354 -2.95 1.70 -12.56
N VAL A 355 -3.77 0.72 -12.93
CA VAL A 355 -4.48 0.74 -14.22
C VAL A 355 -5.95 1.04 -13.95
N LEU A 356 -6.45 2.12 -14.56
CA LEU A 356 -7.86 2.51 -14.45
C LEU A 356 -8.68 1.80 -15.53
N SER A 357 -9.81 1.21 -15.11
CA SER A 357 -10.77 0.54 -16.00
C SER A 357 -11.93 1.47 -16.41
N VAL A 358 -11.99 2.68 -15.84
CA VAL A 358 -13.04 3.68 -16.09
C VAL A 358 -12.46 5.04 -16.51
N LYS A 359 -13.31 5.87 -17.12
CA LYS A 359 -13.01 7.26 -17.51
C LYS A 359 -14.17 8.19 -17.14
N PRO A 360 -13.94 9.53 -17.10
CA PRO A 360 -15.02 10.49 -16.87
C PRO A 360 -16.18 10.30 -17.86
N GLY A 361 -17.40 10.31 -17.36
CA GLY A 361 -18.64 10.06 -18.09
C GLY A 361 -19.16 8.63 -18.03
N ASP A 362 -18.36 7.66 -17.58
CA ASP A 362 -18.83 6.29 -17.37
C ASP A 362 -19.82 6.24 -16.18
N VAL A 363 -20.88 5.43 -16.32
CA VAL A 363 -21.84 5.17 -15.24
C VAL A 363 -21.51 3.82 -14.62
N VAL A 364 -21.25 3.80 -13.32
CA VAL A 364 -20.90 2.60 -12.56
C VAL A 364 -22.00 2.24 -11.57
N LYS A 365 -22.25 0.95 -11.43
CA LYS A 365 -23.04 0.38 -10.35
C LYS A 365 -22.11 -0.02 -9.20
N LYS A 366 -22.65 -0.03 -7.98
CA LYS A 366 -21.98 -0.63 -6.83
C LYS A 366 -21.48 -2.04 -7.17
N GLY A 367 -20.18 -2.26 -7.02
CA GLY A 367 -19.49 -3.51 -7.36
C GLY A 367 -18.90 -3.59 -8.77
N ASP A 368 -19.11 -2.60 -9.65
CA ASP A 368 -18.44 -2.56 -10.95
C ASP A 368 -16.94 -2.29 -10.78
N GLU A 369 -16.09 -2.92 -11.60
CA GLU A 369 -14.64 -2.69 -11.56
C GLU A 369 -14.29 -1.26 -11.99
N ILE A 370 -13.36 -0.63 -11.26
CA ILE A 370 -12.87 0.72 -11.56
C ILE A 370 -11.37 0.78 -11.82
N SER A 371 -10.58 -0.16 -11.27
CA SER A 371 -9.13 -0.21 -11.46
C SER A 371 -8.56 -1.56 -11.02
N TYR A 372 -7.28 -1.77 -11.28
CA TYR A 372 -6.50 -2.86 -10.72
C TYR A 372 -5.03 -2.50 -10.57
N PHE A 373 -4.32 -3.25 -9.72
CA PHE A 373 -2.87 -3.20 -9.60
C PHE A 373 -2.19 -4.29 -10.42
N GLN A 374 -0.99 -4.01 -10.88
CA GLN A 374 -0.01 -5.01 -11.30
C GLN A 374 0.97 -5.29 -10.13
N MET A 375 1.83 -6.31 -10.24
CA MET A 375 2.52 -6.99 -9.13
C MET A 375 3.03 -6.15 -7.94
N GLY A 376 2.64 -6.56 -6.70
CA GLY A 376 3.25 -6.26 -5.38
C GLY A 376 2.25 -5.84 -4.27
N GLY A 377 2.53 -4.83 -3.42
CA GLY A 377 1.67 -4.37 -2.31
C GLY A 377 0.83 -3.13 -2.60
N SER A 378 -0.32 -2.98 -1.95
CA SER A 378 -1.21 -1.86 -2.24
C SER A 378 -2.12 -1.49 -1.07
N ASP A 379 -2.55 -0.23 -1.05
CA ASP A 379 -3.64 0.24 -0.20
C ASP A 379 -4.84 0.70 -1.03
N ILE A 380 -5.95 0.87 -0.34
CA ILE A 380 -7.09 1.60 -0.83
C ILE A 380 -7.53 2.67 0.16
N VAL A 381 -7.85 3.83 -0.40
CA VAL A 381 -8.47 4.93 0.31
C VAL A 381 -9.85 5.19 -0.28
N MET A 382 -10.81 5.50 0.59
CA MET A 382 -12.07 6.13 0.17
C MET A 382 -12.29 7.44 0.91
N VAL A 383 -12.80 8.45 0.19
CA VAL A 383 -13.09 9.78 0.70
C VAL A 383 -14.54 10.11 0.39
N PHE A 384 -15.31 10.53 1.39
CA PHE A 384 -16.73 10.81 1.26
C PHE A 384 -17.01 12.26 1.61
N GLU A 385 -17.88 12.91 0.85
CA GLU A 385 -18.40 14.22 1.23
C GLU A 385 -19.15 14.18 2.57
N LYS A 386 -19.15 15.32 3.27
CA LYS A 386 -19.95 15.54 4.49
C LYS A 386 -21.43 15.14 4.30
N LYS A 387 -21.99 15.40 3.12
CA LYS A 387 -23.38 15.06 2.77
C LYS A 387 -23.69 13.57 2.98
N ALA A 388 -22.73 12.68 2.73
CA ALA A 388 -22.94 11.24 2.83
C ALA A 388 -23.14 10.77 4.28
N ASN A 389 -22.58 11.51 5.26
CA ASN A 389 -22.65 11.18 6.70
C ASN A 389 -22.39 9.69 6.98
N VAL A 390 -21.21 9.24 6.56
CA VAL A 390 -20.82 7.82 6.60
C VAL A 390 -20.26 7.45 7.97
N THR A 391 -20.73 6.32 8.50
CA THR A 391 -20.25 5.72 9.74
C THR A 391 -19.57 4.37 9.43
N PHE A 392 -18.28 4.29 9.72
CA PHE A 392 -17.49 3.06 9.65
C PHE A 392 -17.50 2.31 11.00
N PRO A 393 -17.23 1.00 11.01
CA PRO A 393 -16.99 0.25 12.23
C PRO A 393 -15.70 0.74 12.91
N ASN A 394 -15.57 0.43 14.21
CA ASN A 394 -14.29 0.63 14.90
C ASN A 394 -13.24 -0.36 14.37
N PRO A 395 -11.97 0.06 14.19
CA PRO A 395 -10.90 -0.86 13.83
C PRO A 395 -10.66 -1.88 14.95
N THR A 396 -10.24 -3.09 14.56
CA THR A 396 -9.98 -4.22 15.47
C THR A 396 -8.50 -4.58 15.46
N THR A 397 -8.07 -5.37 16.46
CA THR A 397 -6.72 -5.96 16.50
C THR A 397 -6.85 -7.48 16.68
N PRO A 398 -6.55 -8.31 15.66
CA PRO A 398 -6.10 -7.92 14.32
C PRO A 398 -7.20 -7.18 13.51
N PRO A 399 -6.83 -6.39 12.47
CA PRO A 399 -7.79 -5.71 11.61
C PRO A 399 -8.78 -6.68 10.94
N THR A 400 -10.06 -6.30 10.88
CA THR A 400 -11.08 -7.04 10.12
C THR A 400 -10.76 -6.96 8.63
N HIS A 401 -10.72 -8.12 7.98
CA HIS A 401 -10.63 -8.22 6.53
C HIS A 401 -12.03 -8.23 5.92
N TYR A 402 -12.22 -7.45 4.87
CA TYR A 402 -13.44 -7.38 4.09
C TYR A 402 -13.13 -7.78 2.66
N ASN A 403 -13.94 -8.66 2.08
CA ASN A 403 -13.94 -8.87 0.64
C ASN A 403 -14.60 -7.67 -0.06
N PHE A 404 -14.21 -7.35 -1.30
CA PHE A 404 -14.96 -6.34 -2.04
C PHE A 404 -16.41 -6.78 -2.19
N GLY A 405 -17.32 -5.81 -2.16
CA GLY A 405 -18.75 -6.08 -2.18
C GLY A 405 -19.37 -6.36 -0.81
N GLU A 406 -18.59 -6.68 0.23
CA GLU A 406 -19.11 -6.76 1.60
C GLU A 406 -19.37 -5.37 2.16
N LYS A 407 -20.45 -5.21 2.93
CA LYS A 407 -20.76 -3.97 3.61
C LYS A 407 -19.66 -3.60 4.60
N ILE A 408 -19.07 -2.41 4.41
CA ILE A 408 -18.05 -1.85 5.29
C ILE A 408 -18.55 -0.63 6.07
N ALA A 409 -19.56 0.08 5.59
CA ALA A 409 -20.10 1.26 6.27
C ALA A 409 -21.57 1.54 5.93
N GLU A 410 -22.18 2.42 6.73
CA GLU A 410 -23.53 2.94 6.50
C GLU A 410 -23.49 4.45 6.27
N ALA A 411 -24.29 4.93 5.32
CA ALA A 411 -24.45 6.35 5.01
C ALA A 411 -25.83 6.84 5.43
N ASN A 412 -25.89 8.04 6.02
CA ASN A 412 -27.11 8.66 6.53
C ASN A 412 -27.31 10.07 5.96
N PRO A 413 -27.53 10.19 4.62
CA PRO A 413 -27.65 11.49 3.98
C PRO A 413 -28.88 12.25 4.51
N GLY A 414 -28.67 13.52 4.88
CA GLY A 414 -29.72 14.42 5.38
C GLY A 414 -30.03 14.31 6.88
N ALA A 415 -29.27 13.53 7.64
CA ALA A 415 -29.35 13.49 9.11
C ALA A 415 -28.57 14.62 9.80
#